data_AF-A0A4Y2ABW0-F1
#
_entry.id   AF-A0A4Y2ABW0-F1
#
_cell.length_a   1.000
_cell.length_b   1.000
_cell.length_c   1.000
_cell.angle_alpha   90.00
_cell.angle_beta   90.00
_cell.angle_gamma   90.00
#
_symmetry.space_group_name_H-M   'P 1'
#
loop_
_entity.id
_entity.type
_entity.pdbx_description
1 polymer ?
#
loop_
_entity_poly.entity_id
_entity_poly.type
_entity_poly.pdbx_seq_one_letter_code
_entity_poly.pdbx_strand_id
1 'polypeptide(L)'
;MTAPQLVINKLEVLQNQALHLITGTVKSTPIDAMLLLTGNKPFQDIMKDKALKVLDIRKDLAIPGDIQPLLKPRNHLGVINVDAKLDLVEAIHKKRDVAPSILRSLALETIAARYPANAWLHIFTDGSHFDCHFNVGAGVFSDLFSFQTPTGFIGTAFDGEVVATRIVLKQLLAIHHKFENAVLLSDSQVAIRSISSFELPLTPEISHCQELLRTLTLKGKRIVLQWVPGHCGLWATSYWKIKLFLKNLCTSNSLRYLQTLTALKSWRGVSPSSISHKPRRDAIAAFRLTTGHDCLAAHLHRLGISTEPLCPLCDSGEVMERDHLLRCGALQGLTEVSRYWEARALLRQ
;
A
#
# COMPACT_ATOMS: atom_id res chain seq x y z
N MET A 1 18.83 28.51 -7.74
CA MET A 1 17.65 27.80 -7.20
C MET A 1 16.69 27.56 -8.34
N THR A 2 16.70 26.38 -8.94
CA THR A 2 15.72 26.00 -9.97
C THR A 2 14.73 25.05 -9.32
N ALA A 3 13.52 25.56 -9.05
CA ALA A 3 12.41 24.67 -8.69
C ALA A 3 12.19 23.70 -9.86
N PRO A 4 11.83 22.43 -9.63
CA PRO A 4 11.53 21.50 -10.71
C PRO A 4 10.47 22.09 -11.63
N GLN A 5 10.64 21.98 -12.95
CA GLN A 5 9.70 22.55 -13.94
C GLN A 5 8.24 22.14 -13.67
N LEU A 6 8.05 20.92 -13.14
CA LEU A 6 6.75 20.41 -12.74
C LEU A 6 6.06 21.24 -11.64
N VAL A 7 6.82 21.83 -10.72
CA VAL A 7 6.30 22.68 -9.64
C VAL A 7 5.91 24.06 -10.20
N ILE A 8 6.72 24.60 -11.10
CA ILE A 8 6.46 25.89 -11.77
C ILE A 8 5.14 25.80 -12.55
N ASN A 9 4.96 24.74 -13.33
CA ASN A 9 3.74 24.52 -14.12
C ASN A 9 2.49 24.42 -13.21
N LYS A 10 2.59 23.82 -12.02
CA LYS A 10 1.46 23.75 -11.07
C LYS A 10 1.09 25.11 -10.48
N LEU A 11 2.08 25.95 -10.18
CA LEU A 11 1.84 27.28 -9.61
C LEU A 11 1.26 28.24 -10.67
N GLU A 12 1.67 28.09 -11.92
CA GLU A 12 1.06 28.81 -13.05
C GLU A 12 -0.41 28.43 -13.24
N VAL A 13 -0.74 27.13 -13.18
CA VAL A 13 -2.13 26.66 -13.22
C VAL A 13 -2.96 27.26 -12.07
N LEU A 14 -2.38 27.34 -10.86
CA LEU A 14 -3.06 27.94 -9.70
C LEU A 14 -3.27 29.45 -9.86
N GLN A 15 -2.28 30.18 -10.38
CA GLN A 15 -2.44 31.61 -10.68
C GLN A 15 -3.58 31.82 -11.69
N ASN A 16 -3.63 31.02 -12.74
CA ASN A 16 -4.66 31.10 -13.76
C ASN A 16 -6.05 30.83 -13.19
N GLN A 17 -6.18 29.80 -12.34
CA GLN A 17 -7.43 29.51 -11.62
C GLN A 17 -7.86 30.66 -10.71
N ALA A 18 -6.93 31.25 -9.96
CA ALA A 18 -7.22 32.39 -9.09
C ALA A 18 -7.67 33.62 -9.90
N LEU A 19 -7.05 33.89 -11.04
CA LEU A 19 -7.46 34.99 -11.92
C LEU A 19 -8.90 34.81 -12.38
N HIS A 20 -9.30 33.61 -12.82
CA HIS A 20 -10.69 33.33 -13.21
C HIS A 20 -11.69 33.53 -12.08
N LEU A 21 -11.31 33.17 -10.85
CA LEU A 21 -12.16 33.40 -9.67
C LEU A 21 -12.31 34.89 -9.35
N ILE A 22 -11.23 35.67 -9.48
CA ILE A 22 -11.21 37.10 -9.18
C ILE A 22 -11.98 37.90 -10.25
N THR A 23 -11.80 37.56 -11.53
CA THR A 23 -12.42 38.30 -12.64
C THR A 23 -13.82 37.78 -12.99
N GLY A 24 -14.20 36.59 -12.52
CA GLY A 24 -15.47 35.94 -12.87
C GLY A 24 -15.57 35.53 -14.34
N THR A 25 -14.45 35.48 -15.06
CA THR A 25 -14.42 35.21 -16.51
C THR A 25 -14.44 33.72 -16.82
N VAL A 26 -15.03 33.37 -17.96
CA VAL A 26 -15.06 31.97 -18.43
C VAL A 26 -13.66 31.43 -18.73
N LYS A 27 -13.48 30.11 -18.63
CA LYS A 27 -12.18 29.44 -18.82
C LYS A 27 -11.52 29.67 -20.18
N SER A 28 -12.29 30.07 -21.19
CA SER A 28 -11.80 30.37 -22.54
C SER A 28 -11.23 31.79 -22.68
N THR A 29 -11.32 32.63 -21.65
CA THR A 29 -10.78 33.98 -21.68
C THR A 29 -9.25 33.95 -21.67
N PRO A 30 -8.55 34.69 -22.56
CA PRO A 30 -7.09 34.73 -22.59
C PRO A 30 -6.48 35.22 -21.26
N ILE A 31 -5.50 34.46 -20.75
CA ILE A 31 -4.82 34.77 -19.48
C ILE A 31 -4.08 36.11 -19.53
N ASP A 32 -3.43 36.44 -20.66
CA ASP A 32 -2.70 37.71 -20.81
C ASP A 32 -3.60 38.93 -20.64
N ALA A 33 -4.83 38.85 -21.14
CA ALA A 33 -5.83 39.91 -20.98
C ALA A 33 -6.26 40.06 -19.51
N MET A 34 -6.38 38.94 -18.79
CA MET A 34 -6.76 38.91 -17.37
C MET A 34 -5.63 39.40 -16.45
N LEU A 35 -4.39 39.08 -16.77
CA LEU A 35 -3.21 39.61 -16.10
C LEU A 35 -3.14 41.13 -16.23
N LEU A 36 -3.35 41.66 -17.44
CA LEU A 36 -3.36 43.09 -17.70
C LEU A 36 -4.52 43.80 -16.98
N LEU A 37 -5.73 43.22 -17.01
CA LEU A 37 -6.91 43.76 -16.31
C LEU A 37 -6.70 43.85 -14.80
N THR A 38 -6.06 42.83 -14.22
CA THR A 38 -5.85 42.75 -12.76
C THR A 38 -4.55 43.42 -12.31
N GLY A 39 -3.74 43.95 -13.22
CA GLY A 39 -2.42 44.52 -12.93
C GLY A 39 -1.39 43.49 -12.44
N ASN A 40 -1.64 42.20 -12.64
CA ASN A 40 -0.74 41.13 -12.23
C ASN A 40 0.28 40.80 -13.32
N LYS A 41 1.49 40.39 -12.91
CA LYS A 41 2.52 39.91 -13.82
C LYS A 41 2.41 38.40 -14.02
N PRO A 42 2.89 37.86 -15.16
CA PRO A 42 3.05 36.43 -15.33
C PRO A 42 3.90 35.82 -14.20
N PHE A 43 3.52 34.64 -13.71
CA PHE A 43 4.20 33.97 -12.59
C PHE A 43 5.72 33.86 -12.77
N GLN A 44 6.16 33.54 -13.99
CA GLN A 44 7.58 33.38 -14.31
C GLN A 44 8.37 34.67 -14.10
N ASP A 45 7.78 35.83 -14.38
CA ASP A 45 8.44 37.11 -14.19
C ASP A 45 8.47 37.54 -12.73
N ILE A 46 7.45 37.15 -11.94
CA ILE A 46 7.46 37.30 -10.48
C ILE A 46 8.62 36.49 -9.88
N MET A 47 8.83 35.26 -10.35
CA MET A 47 9.95 34.43 -9.90
C MET A 47 11.31 35.07 -10.23
N LYS A 48 11.48 35.61 -11.44
CA LYS A 48 12.71 36.31 -11.84
C LYS A 48 12.97 37.54 -10.97
N ASP A 49 11.95 38.36 -10.73
CA ASP A 49 12.07 39.57 -9.89
C ASP A 49 12.45 39.22 -8.44
N LYS A 50 11.87 38.15 -7.88
CA LYS A 50 12.22 37.65 -6.55
C LYS A 50 13.63 37.07 -6.51
N ALA A 51 14.06 36.35 -7.54
CA ALA A 51 15.41 35.81 -7.62
C ALA A 51 16.47 36.92 -7.70
N LEU A 52 16.20 37.99 -8.45
CA LEU A 52 17.04 39.19 -8.52
C LEU A 52 17.16 39.86 -7.15
N LYS A 53 16.05 40.06 -6.44
CA LYS A 53 16.06 40.63 -5.07
C LYS A 53 16.86 39.79 -4.09
N VAL A 54 16.78 38.46 -4.17
CA VAL A 54 17.60 37.57 -3.33
C VAL A 54 19.09 37.71 -3.66
N LEU A 55 19.45 37.90 -4.94
CA LEU A 55 20.84 38.13 -5.34
C LEU A 55 21.38 39.48 -4.84
N ASP A 56 20.56 40.53 -4.87
CA ASP A 56 20.96 41.85 -4.37
C ASP A 56 21.14 41.83 -2.85
N ILE A 57 20.19 41.25 -2.10
CA ILE A 57 20.33 41.05 -0.64
C ILE A 57 21.59 40.23 -0.32
N ARG A 58 21.91 39.22 -1.12
CA ARG A 58 23.10 38.39 -0.93
C ARG A 58 24.40 39.18 -1.11
N LYS A 59 24.44 40.10 -2.08
CA LYS A 59 25.58 40.98 -2.32
C LYS A 59 25.75 41.97 -1.17
N ASP A 60 24.66 42.60 -0.72
CA ASP A 60 24.68 43.60 0.35
C ASP A 60 25.15 43.00 1.68
N LEU A 61 24.82 41.73 1.94
CA LEU A 61 25.17 41.02 3.16
C LEU A 61 26.50 40.24 3.09
N ALA A 62 27.24 40.33 1.97
CA ALA A 62 28.50 39.60 1.74
C ALA A 62 28.42 38.09 2.06
N ILE A 63 27.25 37.46 1.83
CA ILE A 63 27.01 36.05 2.19
C ILE A 63 27.76 35.15 1.20
N PRO A 64 28.67 34.28 1.67
CA PRO A 64 29.41 33.36 0.81
C PRO A 64 28.52 32.53 -0.13
N GLY A 65 29.07 32.15 -1.28
CA GLY A 65 28.44 31.33 -2.32
C GLY A 65 27.89 29.99 -1.81
N ASP A 66 28.52 29.47 -0.77
CA ASP A 66 28.32 28.10 -0.30
C ASP A 66 27.24 28.02 0.77
N ILE A 67 26.27 27.13 0.55
CA ILE A 67 25.28 26.77 1.55
C ILE A 67 26.02 26.01 2.64
N GLN A 68 26.36 26.68 3.74
CA GLN A 68 26.79 26.01 4.97
C GLN A 68 25.55 25.48 5.68
N PRO A 69 25.36 24.15 5.81
CA PRO A 69 24.25 23.61 6.59
C PRO A 69 24.39 24.10 8.03
N LEU A 70 23.34 24.73 8.59
CA LEU A 70 23.28 25.02 10.01
C LEU A 70 23.14 23.70 10.78
N LEU A 71 24.27 23.12 11.17
CA LEU A 71 24.35 21.91 11.96
C LEU A 71 24.11 22.26 13.43
N LYS A 72 23.19 21.53 14.09
CA LYS A 72 23.16 21.51 15.56
C LYS A 72 24.54 21.02 16.05
N PRO A 73 25.17 21.67 17.04
CA PRO A 73 26.43 21.18 17.61
C PRO A 73 26.27 19.72 18.04
N ARG A 74 27.20 18.87 17.62
CA ARG A 74 27.24 17.46 18.04
C ARG A 74 27.46 17.42 19.56
N ASN A 75 26.61 16.68 20.27
CA ASN A 75 26.95 16.26 21.62
C ASN A 75 28.02 15.17 21.52
N HIS A 76 29.28 15.49 21.84
CA HIS A 76 30.42 14.58 21.76
C HIS A 76 30.30 13.34 22.66
N LEU A 77 29.35 13.35 23.61
CA LEU A 77 29.01 12.22 24.48
C LEU A 77 27.93 11.29 23.87
N GLY A 78 27.41 11.58 22.67
CA GLY A 78 26.30 10.84 22.03
C GLY A 78 26.70 9.75 21.02
N VAL A 79 27.98 9.40 20.94
CA VAL A 79 28.49 8.39 19.99
C VAL A 79 28.17 7.00 20.50
N ILE A 80 27.01 6.46 20.11
CA ILE A 80 26.69 5.05 20.31
C ILE A 80 27.18 4.28 19.08
N ASN A 81 28.09 3.34 19.32
CA ASN A 81 28.65 2.47 18.30
C ASN A 81 27.59 1.42 17.94
N VAL A 82 26.95 1.54 16.77
CA VAL A 82 25.99 0.56 16.29
C VAL A 82 26.77 -0.64 15.74
N ASP A 83 26.62 -1.81 16.36
CA ASP A 83 27.31 -3.02 15.91
C ASP A 83 26.71 -3.50 14.58
N ALA A 84 27.43 -3.23 13.49
CA ALA A 84 27.06 -3.61 12.14
C ALA A 84 28.08 -4.60 11.57
N LYS A 85 27.60 -5.76 11.10
CA LYS A 85 28.38 -6.82 10.47
C LYS A 85 27.98 -6.93 9.00
N LEU A 86 28.92 -6.68 8.10
CA LEU A 86 28.69 -6.74 6.64
C LEU A 86 29.27 -8.00 6.01
N ASP A 87 29.99 -8.79 6.80
CA ASP A 87 30.66 -10.03 6.46
C ASP A 87 29.87 -11.24 6.95
N LEU A 88 30.08 -12.39 6.29
CA LEU A 88 29.64 -13.71 6.75
C LEU A 88 30.81 -14.43 7.43
N VAL A 89 30.56 -15.58 8.05
CA VAL A 89 31.59 -16.40 8.71
C VAL A 89 32.74 -16.77 7.76
N GLU A 90 32.46 -16.94 6.47
CA GLU A 90 33.48 -17.08 5.43
C GLU A 90 33.46 -15.92 4.43
N ALA A 91 34.65 -15.52 3.97
CA ALA A 91 34.83 -14.42 3.04
C ALA A 91 34.49 -14.82 1.59
N ILE A 92 33.32 -14.43 1.09
CA ILE A 92 32.96 -14.64 -0.32
C ILE A 92 33.66 -13.60 -1.20
N HIS A 93 34.61 -14.02 -2.04
CA HIS A 93 35.40 -13.10 -2.86
C HIS A 93 34.64 -12.60 -4.11
N LYS A 94 33.63 -13.35 -4.63
CA LYS A 94 32.74 -12.91 -5.73
C LYS A 94 31.33 -13.54 -5.64
N LYS A 95 30.32 -12.73 -5.27
CA LYS A 95 28.90 -13.15 -5.13
C LYS A 95 28.28 -13.75 -6.40
N ARG A 96 28.80 -13.37 -7.58
CA ARG A 96 28.30 -13.75 -8.92
C ARG A 96 28.64 -15.19 -9.32
N ASP A 97 29.63 -15.80 -8.67
CA ASP A 97 30.17 -17.10 -9.05
C ASP A 97 29.77 -18.21 -8.05
N VAL A 98 28.94 -17.89 -7.05
CA VAL A 98 28.53 -18.81 -5.98
C VAL A 98 27.05 -19.14 -6.10
N ALA A 99 26.72 -20.43 -6.09
CA ALA A 99 25.34 -20.90 -6.19
C ALA A 99 24.47 -20.36 -5.02
N PRO A 100 23.20 -19.97 -5.26
CA PRO A 100 22.31 -19.46 -4.21
C PRO A 100 22.14 -20.40 -3.00
N SER A 101 22.24 -21.73 -3.20
CA SER A 101 22.18 -22.73 -2.13
C SER A 101 23.37 -22.65 -1.16
N ILE A 102 24.57 -22.35 -1.68
CA ILE A 102 25.79 -22.19 -0.89
C ILE A 102 25.69 -20.89 -0.09
N LEU A 103 25.27 -19.78 -0.73
CA LEU A 103 25.04 -18.51 -0.05
C LEU A 103 24.01 -18.62 1.08
N ARG A 104 22.94 -19.39 0.85
CA ARG A 104 21.93 -19.69 1.88
C ARG A 104 22.53 -20.46 3.04
N SER A 105 23.30 -21.51 2.76
CA SER A 105 23.90 -22.36 3.80
C SER A 105 24.87 -21.56 4.66
N LEU A 106 25.74 -20.76 4.03
CA LEU A 106 26.70 -19.91 4.73
C LEU A 106 26.03 -18.82 5.58
N ALA A 107 24.93 -18.25 5.10
CA ALA A 107 24.17 -17.27 5.86
C ALA A 107 23.46 -17.91 7.07
N LEU A 108 22.89 -19.11 6.91
CA LEU A 108 22.31 -19.85 8.03
C LEU A 108 23.37 -20.23 9.07
N GLU A 109 24.54 -20.67 8.63
CA GLU A 109 25.68 -20.95 9.49
C GLU A 109 26.14 -19.69 10.24
N THR A 110 26.23 -18.55 9.55
CA THR A 110 26.56 -17.26 10.16
C THR A 110 25.56 -16.88 11.24
N ILE A 111 24.26 -17.04 10.96
CA ILE A 111 23.20 -16.77 11.94
C ILE A 111 23.32 -17.72 13.14
N ALA A 112 23.49 -19.02 12.91
CA ALA A 112 23.60 -20.01 13.97
C ALA A 112 24.84 -19.81 14.86
N ALA A 113 25.98 -19.47 14.25
CA ALA A 113 27.25 -19.28 14.95
C ALA A 113 27.31 -17.96 15.74
N ARG A 114 26.83 -16.86 15.16
CA ARG A 114 26.92 -15.51 15.78
C ARG A 114 25.73 -15.17 16.66
N TYR A 115 24.54 -15.68 16.32
CA TYR A 115 23.26 -15.29 16.90
C TYR A 115 22.40 -16.52 17.21
N PRO A 116 22.75 -17.35 18.20
CA PRO A 116 21.99 -18.56 18.50
C PRO A 116 20.55 -18.22 18.94
N ALA A 117 19.57 -18.96 18.42
CA ALA A 117 18.14 -18.64 18.54
C ALA A 117 17.60 -18.68 19.99
N ASN A 118 18.32 -19.32 20.92
CA ASN A 118 17.96 -19.35 22.34
C ASN A 118 18.31 -18.04 23.09
N ALA A 119 19.21 -17.22 22.55
CA ALA A 119 19.69 -16.00 23.18
C ALA A 119 19.43 -14.73 22.36
N TRP A 120 19.05 -14.88 21.08
CA TRP A 120 18.86 -13.79 20.13
C TRP A 120 17.50 -13.83 19.48
N LEU A 121 16.81 -12.69 19.52
CA LEU A 121 15.64 -12.47 18.68
C LEU A 121 16.08 -12.21 17.25
N HIS A 122 15.64 -13.06 16.32
CA HIS A 122 15.91 -12.89 14.89
C HIS A 122 14.82 -12.06 14.24
N ILE A 123 15.23 -11.07 13.44
CA ILE A 123 14.33 -10.17 12.75
C ILE A 123 14.82 -10.02 11.32
N PHE A 124 13.96 -10.28 10.36
CA PHE A 124 14.24 -10.15 8.93
C PHE A 124 13.53 -8.91 8.40
N THR A 125 14.25 -8.08 7.65
CA THR A 125 13.72 -6.87 7.01
C THR A 125 13.82 -6.97 5.50
N ASP A 126 12.84 -6.40 4.81
CA ASP A 126 12.78 -6.38 3.35
C ASP A 126 12.15 -5.07 2.84
N GLY A 127 12.84 -4.41 1.92
CA GLY A 127 12.35 -3.29 1.12
C GLY A 127 11.96 -3.74 -0.28
N SER A 128 10.66 -3.78 -0.56
CA SER A 128 10.13 -4.14 -1.87
C SER A 128 9.78 -2.89 -2.70
N HIS A 129 10.07 -2.95 -3.99
CA HIS A 129 9.64 -1.96 -4.99
C HIS A 129 8.55 -2.56 -5.88
N PHE A 130 7.42 -1.86 -6.03
CA PHE A 130 6.35 -2.25 -6.94
C PHE A 130 6.39 -1.37 -8.20
N ASP A 131 6.82 -1.96 -9.33
CA ASP A 131 7.11 -1.26 -10.58
C ASP A 131 5.92 -0.53 -11.21
N CYS A 132 4.68 -0.89 -10.87
CA CYS A 132 3.52 -0.31 -11.54
C CYS A 132 3.10 1.08 -11.02
N HIS A 133 3.56 1.53 -9.85
CA HIS A 133 3.06 2.78 -9.23
C HIS A 133 4.09 3.56 -8.36
N PHE A 134 5.40 3.29 -8.46
CA PHE A 134 6.44 3.85 -7.55
C PHE A 134 6.14 3.60 -6.05
N ASN A 135 5.37 2.56 -5.77
CA ASN A 135 4.99 2.19 -4.41
C ASN A 135 6.12 1.36 -3.80
N VAL A 136 6.59 1.80 -2.64
CA VAL A 136 7.56 1.06 -1.84
C VAL A 136 6.83 0.37 -0.70
N GLY A 137 7.16 -0.89 -0.45
CA GLY A 137 6.66 -1.66 0.69
C GLY A 137 7.80 -2.01 1.64
N ALA A 138 7.57 -1.82 2.94
CA ALA A 138 8.46 -2.30 3.99
C ALA A 138 7.86 -3.55 4.63
N GLY A 139 8.62 -4.65 4.62
CA GLY A 139 8.28 -5.93 5.22
C GLY A 139 9.18 -6.25 6.39
N VAL A 140 8.59 -6.79 7.46
CA VAL A 140 9.29 -7.17 8.69
C VAL A 140 8.75 -8.49 9.21
N PHE A 141 9.66 -9.40 9.56
CA PHE A 141 9.31 -10.68 10.18
C PHE A 141 10.20 -11.02 11.36
N SER A 142 9.59 -11.44 12.46
CA SER A 142 10.22 -12.01 13.65
C SER A 142 9.26 -13.02 14.27
N ASP A 143 9.76 -13.94 15.10
CA ASP A 143 8.91 -14.89 15.83
C ASP A 143 7.92 -14.19 16.78
N LEU A 144 8.25 -12.97 17.22
CA LEU A 144 7.39 -12.18 18.11
C LEU A 144 6.41 -11.27 17.37
N PHE A 145 6.67 -10.91 16.11
CA PHE A 145 5.83 -9.99 15.35
C PHE A 145 6.12 -10.00 13.84
N SER A 146 5.10 -9.68 13.05
CA SER A 146 5.23 -9.49 11.61
C SER A 146 4.42 -8.29 11.16
N PHE A 147 5.03 -7.39 10.38
CA PHE A 147 4.37 -6.19 9.87
C PHE A 147 4.71 -5.97 8.39
N GLN A 148 3.76 -5.41 7.66
CA GLN A 148 3.95 -4.91 6.31
C GLN A 148 3.28 -3.54 6.22
N THR A 149 3.97 -2.53 5.69
CA THR A 149 3.38 -1.22 5.44
C THR A 149 3.71 -0.73 4.04
N PRO A 150 2.75 -0.09 3.35
CA PRO A 150 3.08 0.78 2.24
C PRO A 150 3.88 1.98 2.80
N THR A 151 5.00 2.29 2.16
CA THR A 151 5.94 3.34 2.55
C THR A 151 5.67 4.66 1.81
N GLY A 152 4.84 4.64 0.76
CA GLY A 152 4.38 5.83 0.04
C GLY A 152 4.53 5.71 -1.48
N PHE A 153 4.10 6.77 -2.18
CA PHE A 153 3.95 6.85 -3.65
C PHE A 153 5.23 7.22 -4.41
N ILE A 154 6.35 7.49 -3.74
CA ILE A 154 7.64 7.85 -4.37
C ILE A 154 8.76 7.39 -3.44
N GLY A 155 9.44 6.31 -3.77
CA GLY A 155 10.62 5.84 -3.03
C GLY A 155 11.40 4.79 -3.79
N THR A 156 12.64 4.57 -3.39
CA THR A 156 13.52 3.51 -3.89
C THR A 156 13.42 2.25 -3.01
N ALA A 157 13.92 1.11 -3.49
CA ALA A 157 14.05 -0.10 -2.64
C ALA A 157 14.88 0.19 -1.36
N PHE A 158 15.86 1.08 -1.45
CA PHE A 158 16.63 1.56 -0.30
C PHE A 158 15.76 2.28 0.75
N ASP A 159 14.83 3.14 0.32
CA ASP A 159 13.91 3.82 1.24
C ASP A 159 12.99 2.81 1.95
N GLY A 160 12.63 1.73 1.26
CA GLY A 160 11.88 0.60 1.82
C GLY A 160 12.65 -0.09 2.95
N GLU A 161 13.93 -0.38 2.75
CA GLU A 161 14.82 -1.00 3.74
C GLU A 161 15.01 -0.13 4.99
N VAL A 162 15.22 1.18 4.79
CA VAL A 162 15.36 2.13 5.91
C VAL A 162 14.07 2.22 6.71
N VAL A 163 12.91 2.26 6.04
CA VAL A 163 11.62 2.30 6.71
C VAL A 163 11.28 0.98 7.40
N ALA A 164 11.61 -0.17 6.81
CA ALA A 164 11.49 -1.47 7.46
C ALA A 164 12.30 -1.50 8.76
N THR A 165 13.54 -1.03 8.72
CA THR A 165 14.41 -0.92 9.90
C THR A 165 13.80 -0.01 10.96
N ARG A 166 13.27 1.16 10.58
CA ARG A 166 12.57 2.08 11.50
C ARG A 166 11.41 1.40 12.22
N ILE A 167 10.61 0.61 11.49
CA ILE A 167 9.43 -0.08 12.05
C ILE A 167 9.87 -1.14 13.04
N VAL A 168 10.89 -1.94 12.71
CA VAL A 168 11.49 -2.91 13.63
C VAL A 168 11.91 -2.22 14.92
N LEU A 169 12.67 -1.14 14.82
CA LEU A 169 13.23 -0.47 16.00
C LEU A 169 12.13 0.12 16.90
N LYS A 170 11.07 0.69 16.32
CA LYS A 170 9.89 1.13 17.08
C LYS A 170 9.20 -0.02 17.79
N GLN A 171 9.05 -1.16 17.11
CA GLN A 171 8.42 -2.33 17.70
C GLN A 171 9.26 -2.91 18.83
N LEU A 172 10.58 -3.03 18.63
CA LEU A 172 11.52 -3.47 19.66
C LEU A 172 11.48 -2.56 20.89
N LEU A 173 11.31 -1.25 20.70
CA LEU A 173 11.13 -0.34 21.82
C LEU A 173 9.83 -0.63 22.59
N ALA A 174 8.74 -0.97 21.90
CA ALA A 174 7.48 -1.35 22.53
C ALA A 174 7.57 -2.70 23.27
N ILE A 175 8.32 -3.67 22.73
CA ILE A 175 8.46 -5.01 23.30
C ILE A 175 9.78 -5.24 24.04
N HIS A 176 10.48 -4.17 24.45
CA HIS A 176 11.84 -4.25 25.00
C HIS A 176 11.98 -5.19 26.20
N HIS A 177 10.90 -5.46 26.94
CA HIS A 177 10.91 -6.41 28.07
C HIS A 177 10.96 -7.90 27.64
N LYS A 178 10.71 -8.23 26.37
CA LYS A 178 10.61 -9.61 25.86
C LYS A 178 11.91 -10.18 25.28
N PHE A 179 12.96 -9.37 25.18
CA PHE A 179 14.24 -9.80 24.62
C PHE A 179 15.39 -9.05 25.30
N GLU A 180 16.59 -9.64 25.25
CA GLU A 180 17.83 -8.99 25.69
C GLU A 180 18.70 -8.59 24.49
N ASN A 181 18.86 -9.53 23.56
CA ASN A 181 19.63 -9.35 22.33
C ASN A 181 18.73 -9.54 21.11
N ALA A 182 18.90 -8.68 20.09
CA ALA A 182 18.20 -8.81 18.82
C ALA A 182 19.14 -8.58 17.64
N VAL A 183 18.97 -9.37 16.59
CA VAL A 183 19.69 -9.22 15.32
C VAL A 183 18.71 -8.88 14.21
N LEU A 184 19.00 -7.81 13.48
CA LEU A 184 18.29 -7.41 12.28
C LEU A 184 19.08 -7.92 11.08
N LEU A 185 18.43 -8.73 10.27
CA LEU A 185 18.95 -9.40 9.08
C LEU A 185 18.37 -8.68 7.86
N SER A 186 19.19 -7.84 7.23
CA SER A 186 18.85 -7.11 5.98
C SER A 186 19.77 -7.56 4.86
N ASP A 187 19.27 -7.59 3.62
CA ASP A 187 20.09 -7.87 2.46
C ASP A 187 20.71 -6.62 1.80
N SER A 188 20.37 -5.44 2.32
CA SER A 188 20.89 -4.16 1.85
C SER A 188 22.08 -3.68 2.68
N GLN A 189 23.30 -3.95 2.18
CA GLN A 189 24.53 -3.44 2.79
C GLN A 189 24.54 -1.90 2.87
N VAL A 190 23.93 -1.23 1.88
CA VAL A 190 23.88 0.23 1.83
C VAL A 190 23.00 0.76 2.96
N ALA A 191 21.83 0.17 3.22
CA ALA A 191 20.97 0.55 4.34
C ALA A 191 21.67 0.35 5.70
N ILE A 192 22.33 -0.80 5.89
CA ILE A 192 23.09 -1.06 7.12
C ILE A 192 24.18 0.00 7.32
N ARG A 193 24.99 0.27 6.28
CA ARG A 193 26.04 1.29 6.34
C ARG A 193 25.49 2.69 6.65
N SER A 194 24.40 3.08 6.01
CA SER A 194 23.79 4.39 6.24
C SER A 194 23.29 4.57 7.67
N ILE A 195 22.70 3.53 8.25
CA ILE A 195 22.17 3.57 9.62
C ILE A 195 23.30 3.45 10.65
N SER A 196 24.32 2.65 10.38
CA SER A 196 25.47 2.45 11.26
C SER A 196 26.53 3.55 11.16
N SER A 197 26.46 4.41 10.14
CA SER A 197 27.44 5.48 9.92
C SER A 197 27.37 6.56 11.00
N PHE A 198 28.54 7.08 11.37
CA PHE A 198 28.70 8.26 12.23
C PHE A 198 28.68 9.58 11.45
N GLU A 199 28.56 9.51 10.13
CA GLU A 199 28.40 10.68 9.27
C GLU A 199 26.99 11.28 9.43
N LEU A 200 26.80 12.47 8.86
CA LEU A 200 25.49 13.10 8.91
C LEU A 200 24.43 12.18 8.27
N PRO A 201 23.29 11.93 8.94
CA PRO A 201 22.26 11.11 8.36
C PRO A 201 21.76 11.77 7.07
N LEU A 202 21.84 11.04 5.95
CA LEU A 202 21.43 11.55 4.64
C LEU A 202 19.95 11.93 4.61
N THR A 203 19.13 11.29 5.45
CA THR A 203 17.68 11.50 5.51
C THR A 203 17.17 11.57 6.96
N PRO A 204 16.05 12.26 7.21
CA PRO A 204 15.38 12.27 8.52
C PRO A 204 15.05 10.87 9.05
N GLU A 205 14.74 9.92 8.16
CA GLU A 205 14.41 8.54 8.49
C GLU A 205 15.62 7.80 9.08
N ILE A 206 16.81 8.01 8.52
CA ILE A 206 18.07 7.46 9.04
C ILE A 206 18.35 8.05 10.43
N SER A 207 18.19 9.36 10.59
CA SER A 207 18.33 10.04 11.89
C SER A 207 17.41 9.43 12.94
N HIS A 208 16.16 9.12 12.57
CA HIS A 208 15.19 8.51 13.46
C HIS A 208 15.56 7.06 13.83
N CYS A 209 16.09 6.28 12.88
CA CYS A 209 16.60 4.93 13.17
C CYS A 209 17.76 4.98 14.17
N GLN A 210 18.70 5.91 13.98
CA GLN A 210 19.82 6.11 14.89
C GLN A 210 19.34 6.49 16.29
N GLU A 211 18.38 7.39 16.42
CA GLU A 211 17.80 7.76 17.71
C GLU A 211 17.15 6.58 18.44
N LEU A 212 16.36 5.76 17.72
CA LEU A 212 15.75 4.56 18.30
C LEU A 212 16.78 3.53 18.76
N LEU A 213 17.83 3.31 17.97
CA LEU A 213 18.95 2.43 18.35
C LEU A 213 19.64 2.94 19.62
N ARG A 214 19.84 4.26 19.75
CA ARG A 214 20.37 4.87 20.97
C ARG A 214 19.46 4.60 22.16
N THR A 215 18.15 4.81 22.02
CA THR A 215 17.19 4.56 23.10
C THR A 215 17.19 3.09 23.55
N LEU A 216 17.26 2.15 22.61
CA LEU A 216 17.34 0.72 22.92
C LEU A 216 18.66 0.37 23.65
N THR A 217 19.77 0.93 23.20
CA THR A 217 21.09 0.73 23.83
C THR A 217 21.10 1.27 25.26
N LEU A 218 20.54 2.47 25.48
CA LEU A 218 20.40 3.07 26.82
C LEU A 218 19.50 2.25 27.75
N LYS A 219 18.59 1.45 27.19
CA LYS A 219 17.77 0.46 27.92
C LYS A 219 18.48 -0.88 28.16
N GLY A 220 19.79 -0.96 27.88
CA GLY A 220 20.60 -2.17 28.05
C GLY A 220 20.33 -3.26 27.01
N LYS A 221 19.73 -2.91 25.87
CA LYS A 221 19.46 -3.88 24.80
C LYS A 221 20.60 -3.89 23.79
N ARG A 222 21.01 -5.10 23.40
CA ARG A 222 22.05 -5.30 22.39
C ARG A 222 21.41 -5.55 21.04
N ILE A 223 21.54 -4.59 20.13
CA ILE A 223 20.99 -4.65 18.78
C ILE A 223 22.13 -4.73 17.78
N VAL A 224 22.09 -5.74 16.90
CA VAL A 224 23.12 -5.94 15.86
C VAL A 224 22.47 -5.90 14.48
N LEU A 225 23.06 -5.16 13.54
CA LEU A 225 22.67 -5.16 12.14
C LEU A 225 23.59 -6.14 11.38
N GLN A 226 23.06 -7.26 10.91
CA GLN A 226 23.83 -8.25 10.15
C GLN A 226 23.35 -8.28 8.70
N TRP A 227 24.29 -8.12 7.78
CA TRP A 227 24.01 -8.30 6.36
C TRP A 227 23.82 -9.79 6.03
N VAL A 228 22.84 -10.10 5.20
CA VAL A 228 22.60 -11.43 4.63
C VAL A 228 22.43 -11.36 3.12
N PRO A 229 22.82 -12.37 2.33
CA PRO A 229 22.64 -12.34 0.90
C PRO A 229 21.16 -12.39 0.49
N GLY A 230 20.71 -11.38 -0.28
CA GLY A 230 19.37 -11.38 -0.89
C GLY A 230 19.19 -12.44 -1.98
N HIS A 231 17.93 -12.75 -2.30
CA HIS A 231 17.51 -13.70 -3.37
C HIS A 231 18.06 -15.14 -3.30
N CYS A 232 18.64 -15.56 -2.18
CA CYS A 232 19.14 -16.94 -1.99
C CYS A 232 18.14 -17.88 -1.31
N GLY A 233 16.89 -17.45 -1.14
CA GLY A 233 15.85 -18.27 -0.50
C GLY A 233 16.00 -18.43 1.01
N LEU A 234 16.89 -17.69 1.68
CA LEU A 234 16.90 -17.58 3.16
C LEU A 234 15.50 -17.28 3.71
N TRP A 235 14.80 -16.38 3.03
CA TRP A 235 13.44 -16.02 3.39
C TRP A 235 12.40 -17.01 2.87
N ALA A 236 12.73 -17.92 1.97
CA ALA A 236 11.76 -18.87 1.42
C ALA A 236 11.15 -19.79 2.50
N THR A 237 11.72 -19.84 3.72
CA THR A 237 11.16 -20.51 4.91
C THR A 237 10.35 -19.59 5.85
N SER A 238 10.43 -18.26 5.72
CA SER A 238 9.63 -17.28 6.47
C SER A 238 8.57 -16.63 5.58
N TYR A 239 8.93 -16.20 4.37
CA TYR A 239 8.04 -15.68 3.34
C TYR A 239 6.93 -16.68 2.93
N TRP A 240 7.16 -17.99 2.91
CA TRP A 240 6.06 -18.96 2.68
C TRP A 240 5.09 -19.03 3.87
N LYS A 241 5.59 -18.99 5.11
CA LYS A 241 4.75 -18.97 6.32
C LYS A 241 3.96 -17.67 6.38
N ILE A 242 4.58 -16.54 6.04
CA ILE A 242 3.95 -15.22 5.95
C ILE A 242 2.94 -15.20 4.80
N LYS A 243 3.27 -15.69 3.61
CA LYS A 243 2.34 -15.76 2.46
C LYS A 243 1.16 -16.70 2.75
N LEU A 244 1.39 -17.81 3.45
CA LEU A 244 0.35 -18.75 3.91
C LEU A 244 -0.49 -18.14 5.03
N PHE A 245 0.12 -17.43 5.97
CA PHE A 245 -0.55 -16.70 7.05
C PHE A 245 -1.37 -15.54 6.50
N LEU A 246 -0.84 -14.73 5.57
CA LEU A 246 -1.55 -13.66 4.86
C LEU A 246 -2.69 -14.22 4.01
N LYS A 247 -2.48 -15.33 3.30
CA LYS A 247 -3.56 -16.02 2.59
C LYS A 247 -4.64 -16.43 3.59
N ASN A 248 -4.28 -17.01 4.74
CA ASN A 248 -5.23 -17.41 5.77
C ASN A 248 -5.89 -16.21 6.48
N LEU A 249 -5.20 -15.09 6.69
CA LEU A 249 -5.69 -13.90 7.41
C LEU A 249 -6.58 -13.03 6.52
N CYS A 250 -6.20 -12.82 5.26
CA CYS A 250 -7.08 -12.27 4.25
C CYS A 250 -8.28 -13.18 4.05
N THR A 251 -8.11 -14.50 3.96
CA THR A 251 -9.24 -15.43 3.81
C THR A 251 -10.18 -15.37 5.01
N SER A 252 -9.67 -15.34 6.25
CA SER A 252 -10.49 -15.34 7.48
C SER A 252 -11.11 -13.98 7.81
N ASN A 253 -10.41 -12.86 7.63
CA ASN A 253 -11.01 -11.52 7.77
C ASN A 253 -12.01 -11.22 6.66
N SER A 254 -11.73 -11.64 5.42
CA SER A 254 -12.71 -11.57 4.33
C SER A 254 -13.89 -12.49 4.62
N LEU A 255 -13.68 -13.70 5.16
CA LEU A 255 -14.77 -14.58 5.55
C LEU A 255 -15.63 -13.98 6.64
N ARG A 256 -15.05 -13.41 7.70
CA ARG A 256 -15.81 -12.77 8.78
C ARG A 256 -16.57 -11.54 8.27
N TYR A 257 -15.91 -10.68 7.50
CA TYR A 257 -16.52 -9.50 6.91
C TYR A 257 -17.64 -9.86 5.91
N LEU A 258 -17.39 -10.83 5.03
CA LEU A 258 -18.40 -11.38 4.12
C LEU A 258 -19.50 -12.09 4.89
N GLN A 259 -19.22 -12.82 5.96
CA GLN A 259 -20.23 -13.48 6.81
C GLN A 259 -21.16 -12.45 7.46
N THR A 260 -20.63 -11.30 7.89
CA THR A 260 -21.42 -10.18 8.43
C THR A 260 -22.24 -9.48 7.33
N LEU A 261 -21.65 -9.19 6.17
CA LEU A 261 -22.35 -8.57 5.03
C LEU A 261 -23.39 -9.49 4.38
N THR A 262 -23.18 -10.81 4.47
CA THR A 262 -24.08 -11.84 3.93
C THR A 262 -25.05 -12.39 4.97
N ALA A 263 -24.97 -11.96 6.23
CA ALA A 263 -25.80 -12.48 7.32
C ALA A 263 -27.30 -12.32 7.06
N LEU A 264 -27.70 -11.23 6.40
CA LEU A 264 -29.09 -10.90 6.05
C LEU A 264 -29.45 -11.26 4.60
N LYS A 265 -28.57 -11.95 3.87
CA LYS A 265 -28.82 -12.25 2.45
C LYS A 265 -29.68 -13.51 2.33
N SER A 266 -30.76 -13.40 1.56
CA SER A 266 -31.73 -14.47 1.29
C SER A 266 -31.11 -15.76 0.78
N TRP A 267 -30.00 -15.67 0.03
CA TRP A 267 -29.31 -16.82 -0.55
C TRP A 267 -28.47 -17.65 0.44
N ARG A 268 -28.33 -17.21 1.70
CA ARG A 268 -27.56 -17.93 2.73
C ARG A 268 -28.22 -19.23 3.18
N GLY A 269 -29.54 -19.32 3.08
CA GLY A 269 -30.33 -20.54 3.37
C GLY A 269 -30.42 -21.52 2.21
N VAL A 270 -29.83 -21.21 1.05
CA VAL A 270 -29.88 -22.07 -0.14
C VAL A 270 -28.89 -23.21 0.05
N SER A 271 -29.39 -24.36 0.49
CA SER A 271 -28.58 -25.57 0.61
C SER A 271 -28.08 -26.02 -0.77
N PRO A 272 -26.83 -26.48 -0.92
CA PRO A 272 -26.34 -27.11 -2.16
C PRO A 272 -27.24 -28.27 -2.62
N SER A 273 -27.93 -28.94 -1.70
CA SER A 273 -28.90 -30.01 -2.01
C SER A 273 -30.19 -29.53 -2.69
N SER A 274 -30.47 -28.21 -2.68
CA SER A 274 -31.60 -27.60 -3.39
C SER A 274 -31.29 -27.36 -4.87
N ILE A 275 -30.02 -27.34 -5.26
CA ILE A 275 -29.56 -27.22 -6.65
C ILE A 275 -29.35 -28.65 -7.18
N SER A 276 -30.47 -29.29 -7.51
CA SER A 276 -30.50 -30.61 -8.15
C SER A 276 -29.60 -30.66 -9.39
N HIS A 277 -29.07 -31.85 -9.73
CA HIS A 277 -28.30 -32.18 -10.96
C HIS A 277 -29.12 -32.01 -12.27
N LYS A 278 -30.01 -31.03 -12.32
CA LYS A 278 -30.82 -30.68 -13.49
C LYS A 278 -29.93 -30.07 -14.58
N PRO A 279 -30.40 -30.05 -15.84
CA PRO A 279 -29.78 -29.30 -16.90
C PRO A 279 -29.47 -27.86 -16.48
N ARG A 280 -28.35 -27.32 -16.97
CA ARG A 280 -27.83 -25.99 -16.62
C ARG A 280 -28.90 -24.89 -16.66
N ARG A 281 -29.83 -24.95 -17.62
CA ARG A 281 -30.93 -24.00 -17.80
C ARG A 281 -31.88 -23.96 -16.59
N ASP A 282 -32.22 -25.12 -16.04
CA ASP A 282 -33.14 -25.25 -14.91
C ASP A 282 -32.46 -24.84 -13.60
N ALA A 283 -31.20 -25.24 -13.42
CA ALA A 283 -30.41 -24.86 -12.26
C ALA A 283 -30.24 -23.33 -12.16
N ILE A 284 -30.00 -22.65 -13.29
CA ILE A 284 -29.90 -21.18 -13.34
C ILE A 284 -31.23 -20.53 -12.98
N ALA A 285 -32.34 -20.97 -13.56
CA ALA A 285 -33.66 -20.41 -13.27
C ALA A 285 -34.03 -20.57 -11.79
N ALA A 286 -33.86 -21.78 -11.25
CA ALA A 286 -34.13 -22.08 -9.85
C ALA A 286 -33.24 -21.25 -8.90
N PHE A 287 -31.94 -21.15 -9.18
CA PHE A 287 -31.02 -20.34 -8.37
C PHE A 287 -31.43 -18.86 -8.37
N ARG A 288 -31.70 -18.30 -9.54
CA ARG A 288 -32.04 -16.88 -9.68
C ARG A 288 -33.36 -16.51 -8.99
N LEU A 289 -34.40 -17.34 -9.17
CA LEU A 289 -35.69 -17.17 -8.49
C LEU A 289 -35.57 -17.34 -6.97
N THR A 290 -34.72 -18.26 -6.50
CA THR A 290 -34.53 -18.51 -5.06
C THR A 290 -33.71 -17.40 -4.39
N THR A 291 -32.72 -16.86 -5.09
CA THR A 291 -31.87 -15.78 -4.57
C THR A 291 -32.48 -14.39 -4.75
N GLY A 292 -33.60 -14.25 -5.48
CA GLY A 292 -34.23 -12.97 -5.81
C GLY A 292 -33.42 -12.10 -6.79
N HIS A 293 -32.40 -12.69 -7.42
CA HIS A 293 -31.60 -12.09 -8.50
C HIS A 293 -32.10 -12.58 -9.86
N ASP A 294 -33.41 -12.50 -10.05
CA ASP A 294 -34.15 -13.13 -11.15
C ASP A 294 -34.17 -12.31 -12.44
N CYS A 295 -33.93 -11.00 -12.33
CA CYS A 295 -34.04 -10.05 -13.44
C CYS A 295 -35.48 -9.94 -13.98
N LEU A 296 -36.47 -10.18 -13.12
CA LEU A 296 -37.87 -9.82 -13.35
C LEU A 296 -38.09 -8.34 -13.02
N ALA A 297 -39.24 -7.77 -13.39
CA ALA A 297 -39.46 -6.32 -13.31
C ALA A 297 -39.20 -5.75 -11.90
N ALA A 298 -39.58 -6.47 -10.84
CA ALA A 298 -39.31 -6.06 -9.47
C ALA A 298 -37.80 -5.99 -9.14
N HIS A 299 -37.02 -6.99 -9.58
CA HIS A 299 -35.56 -6.98 -9.41
C HIS A 299 -34.90 -5.88 -10.25
N LEU A 300 -35.35 -5.68 -11.49
CA LEU A 300 -34.82 -4.64 -12.38
C LEU A 300 -35.12 -3.23 -11.85
N HIS A 301 -36.28 -3.03 -11.23
CA HIS A 301 -36.62 -1.79 -10.56
C HIS A 301 -35.71 -1.51 -9.36
N ARG A 302 -35.45 -2.52 -8.52
CA ARG A 302 -34.47 -2.40 -7.42
C ARG A 302 -33.05 -2.04 -7.90
N LEU A 303 -32.69 -2.44 -9.12
CA LEU A 303 -31.42 -2.08 -9.76
C LEU A 303 -31.44 -0.72 -10.47
N GLY A 304 -32.58 -0.03 -10.52
CA GLY A 304 -32.75 1.24 -11.22
C GLY A 304 -32.79 1.12 -12.75
N ILE A 305 -32.98 -0.09 -13.28
CA ILE A 305 -33.06 -0.35 -14.73
C ILE A 305 -34.52 -0.23 -15.23
N SER A 306 -35.48 -0.70 -14.43
CA SER A 306 -36.90 -0.56 -14.73
C SER A 306 -37.49 0.64 -13.99
N THR A 307 -38.36 1.40 -14.66
CA THR A 307 -39.08 2.52 -14.05
C THR A 307 -40.09 2.04 -13.01
N GLU A 308 -40.68 0.85 -13.20
CA GLU A 308 -41.69 0.28 -12.30
C GLU A 308 -41.43 -1.20 -11.96
N PRO A 309 -41.86 -1.66 -10.77
CA PRO A 309 -41.70 -3.05 -10.34
C PRO A 309 -42.85 -3.97 -10.80
N LEU A 310 -43.85 -3.43 -11.49
CA LEU A 310 -45.09 -4.12 -11.87
C LEU A 310 -44.88 -5.07 -13.04
N CYS A 311 -45.75 -6.07 -13.17
CA CYS A 311 -45.72 -7.00 -14.30
C CYS A 311 -46.24 -6.32 -15.58
N PRO A 312 -45.40 -6.18 -16.64
CA PRO A 312 -45.86 -5.61 -17.91
C PRO A 312 -46.52 -6.66 -18.82
N LEU A 313 -46.55 -7.93 -18.40
CA LEU A 313 -47.04 -9.04 -19.22
C LEU A 313 -48.53 -9.31 -18.99
N CYS A 314 -49.12 -8.83 -17.90
CA CYS A 314 -50.53 -9.03 -17.59
C CYS A 314 -51.14 -7.80 -16.92
N ASP A 315 -52.45 -7.64 -17.05
CA ASP A 315 -53.18 -6.46 -16.57
C ASP A 315 -53.52 -6.50 -15.06
N SER A 316 -52.79 -7.31 -14.28
CA SER A 316 -53.06 -7.50 -12.85
C SER A 316 -52.58 -6.35 -11.97
N GLY A 317 -51.63 -5.54 -12.45
CA GLY A 317 -50.98 -4.49 -11.66
C GLY A 317 -50.17 -5.02 -10.46
N GLU A 318 -49.89 -6.32 -10.40
CA GLU A 318 -49.08 -6.92 -9.33
C GLU A 318 -47.57 -6.76 -9.60
N VAL A 319 -46.78 -6.78 -8.53
CA VAL A 319 -45.31 -6.74 -8.58
C VAL A 319 -44.78 -8.04 -9.20
N MET A 320 -43.89 -7.93 -10.20
CA MET A 320 -43.38 -9.10 -10.93
C MET A 320 -42.22 -9.79 -10.17
N GLU A 321 -42.58 -10.58 -9.17
CA GLU A 321 -41.67 -11.46 -8.42
C GLU A 321 -42.00 -12.94 -8.66
N ARG A 322 -41.20 -13.87 -8.11
CA ARG A 322 -41.39 -15.32 -8.27
C ARG A 322 -42.83 -15.78 -8.02
N ASP A 323 -43.47 -15.28 -6.95
CA ASP A 323 -44.82 -15.70 -6.59
C ASP A 323 -45.86 -15.24 -7.62
N HIS A 324 -45.69 -14.03 -8.16
CA HIS A 324 -46.52 -13.52 -9.24
C HIS A 324 -46.26 -14.28 -10.55
N LEU A 325 -45.00 -14.59 -10.86
CA LEU A 325 -44.61 -15.38 -12.03
C LEU A 325 -45.36 -16.72 -12.11
N LEU A 326 -45.63 -17.36 -10.97
CA LEU A 326 -46.39 -18.61 -10.90
C LEU A 326 -47.89 -18.45 -11.18
N ARG A 327 -48.46 -17.26 -10.97
CA ARG A 327 -49.89 -16.94 -11.15
C ARG A 327 -50.17 -16.04 -12.36
N CYS A 328 -49.14 -15.58 -13.06
CA CYS A 328 -49.25 -14.65 -14.16
C CYS A 328 -50.14 -15.21 -15.29
N GLY A 329 -51.22 -14.49 -15.61
CA GLY A 329 -52.21 -14.90 -16.60
C GLY A 329 -51.64 -15.08 -18.01
N ALA A 330 -50.59 -14.33 -18.36
CA ALA A 330 -49.92 -14.42 -19.66
C ALA A 330 -48.99 -15.63 -19.81
N LEU A 331 -48.68 -16.34 -18.72
CA LEU A 331 -47.72 -17.45 -18.69
C LEU A 331 -48.38 -18.77 -18.25
N GLN A 332 -49.70 -18.90 -18.45
CA GLN A 332 -50.46 -20.09 -18.07
C GLN A 332 -49.98 -21.35 -18.82
N GLY A 333 -50.17 -22.52 -18.21
CA GLY A 333 -49.81 -23.83 -18.80
C GLY A 333 -48.33 -24.20 -18.82
N LEU A 334 -47.41 -23.28 -18.46
CA LEU A 334 -45.96 -23.52 -18.44
C LEU A 334 -45.46 -23.97 -17.06
N THR A 335 -44.34 -24.71 -17.02
CA THR A 335 -43.62 -25.02 -15.78
C THR A 335 -42.93 -23.77 -15.22
N GLU A 336 -42.60 -23.73 -13.93
CA GLU A 336 -41.94 -22.58 -13.28
C GLU A 336 -40.69 -22.10 -14.05
N VAL A 337 -39.85 -23.02 -14.53
CA VAL A 337 -38.66 -22.69 -15.31
C VAL A 337 -39.03 -22.12 -16.68
N SER A 338 -40.01 -22.72 -17.37
CA SER A 338 -40.45 -22.23 -18.67
C SER A 338 -41.08 -20.84 -18.56
N ARG A 339 -41.88 -20.59 -17.51
CA ARG A 339 -42.43 -19.25 -17.21
C ARG A 339 -41.33 -18.22 -17.02
N TYR A 340 -40.28 -18.56 -16.28
CA TYR A 340 -39.14 -17.66 -16.05
C TYR A 340 -38.45 -17.25 -17.35
N TRP A 341 -38.13 -18.22 -18.21
CA TRP A 341 -37.44 -17.91 -19.46
C TRP A 341 -38.33 -17.20 -20.47
N GLU A 342 -39.61 -17.56 -20.55
CA GLU A 342 -40.59 -16.89 -21.41
C GLU A 342 -40.80 -15.45 -20.97
N ALA A 343 -40.96 -15.21 -19.67
CA ALA A 343 -41.03 -13.87 -19.10
C ALA A 343 -39.82 -13.01 -19.49
N ARG A 344 -38.60 -13.56 -19.40
CA ARG A 344 -37.38 -12.84 -19.77
C ARG A 344 -37.27 -12.57 -21.27
N ALA A 345 -37.73 -13.50 -22.11
CA ALA A 345 -37.78 -13.29 -23.55
C ALA A 345 -38.74 -12.15 -23.92
N LEU A 346 -39.93 -12.11 -23.29
CA LEU A 346 -40.94 -11.08 -23.52
C LEU A 346 -40.51 -9.71 -22.97
N LEU A 347 -39.74 -9.67 -21.90
CA LEU A 347 -39.14 -8.46 -21.34
C LEU A 347 -37.96 -7.89 -22.18
N ARG A 348 -37.65 -8.48 -23.34
CA ARG A 348 -36.54 -8.12 -24.25
C ARG A 348 -35.19 -7.93 -23.52
N GLN A 349 -34.73 -8.98 -22.84
CA GLN A 349 -33.34 -9.15 -22.39
C GLN A 349 -32.64 -10.29 -23.08
#